data_AF-A0A0N7F439-F1
#
_entry.id   AF-A0A0N7F439-F1
#
_cell.length_a   1.000
_cell.length_b   1.000
_cell.length_c   1.000
_cell.angle_alpha   90.00
_cell.angle_beta   90.00
_cell.angle_gamma   90.00
#
_symmetry.space_group_name_H-M   'P 1'
#
loop_
_entity.id
_entity.type
_entity.pdbx_description
1 polymer ?
#
loop_
_entity_poly.entity_id
_entity_poly.type
_entity_poly.pdbx_seq_one_letter_code
_entity_poly.pdbx_strand_id
1 'polypeptide(L)'
;MTTKLNVEAVKEAAAHLSRIMDDMSAFTALQAAWPKIGNFDQAQHLEGVVDDRRRGVVGHVGQLKVSLDEMQQILTRIATGFETLDQNNAREIEAAVPNVPGRRTAV
;
A
#
# COMPACT_ATOMS: atom_id res chain seq x y z
N MET A 1 -10.97 15.52 22.15
CA MET A 1 -10.96 15.24 20.70
C MET A 1 -11.26 13.76 20.55
N THR A 2 -12.46 13.38 20.11
CA THR A 2 -12.85 11.98 19.92
C THR A 2 -12.71 11.63 18.44
N THR A 3 -11.68 10.86 18.11
CA THR A 3 -11.45 10.42 16.73
C THR A 3 -12.46 9.32 16.42
N LYS A 4 -13.47 9.61 15.61
CA LYS A 4 -14.34 8.58 15.03
C LYS A 4 -13.58 7.90 13.90
N LEU A 5 -12.96 6.75 14.18
CA LEU A 5 -12.31 5.94 13.16
C LEU A 5 -13.35 5.01 12.51
N ASN A 6 -13.47 5.06 11.19
CA ASN A 6 -14.16 4.02 10.43
C ASN A 6 -13.14 2.96 10.04
N VAL A 7 -13.11 1.86 10.79
CA VAL A 7 -12.09 0.82 10.62
C VAL A 7 -12.18 0.14 9.26
N GLU A 8 -13.38 -0.13 8.78
CA GLU A 8 -13.60 -0.76 7.47
C GLU A 8 -13.11 0.13 6.33
N ALA A 9 -13.41 1.43 6.38
CA ALA A 9 -12.90 2.36 5.38
C ALA A 9 -11.36 2.44 5.36
N VAL A 10 -10.71 2.31 6.52
CA VAL A 10 -9.24 2.28 6.61
C VAL A 10 -8.66 0.99 6.04
N LYS A 11 -9.27 -0.17 6.32
CA LYS A 11 -8.87 -1.45 5.73
C LYS A 11 -9.06 -1.45 4.22
N GLU A 12 -10.17 -0.90 3.74
CA GLU A 12 -10.45 -0.78 2.31
C GLU A 12 -9.42 0.14 1.61
N ALA A 13 -9.13 1.31 2.19
CA ALA A 13 -8.11 2.21 1.68
C ALA A 13 -6.73 1.54 1.64
N ALA A 14 -6.36 0.80 2.70
CA ALA A 14 -5.12 0.02 2.74
C ALA A 14 -5.05 -0.99 1.59
N ALA A 15 -6.13 -1.75 1.37
CA ALA A 15 -6.22 -2.73 0.29
C ALA A 15 -6.24 -2.08 -1.11
N HIS A 16 -6.72 -0.85 -1.25
CA HIS A 16 -6.63 -0.11 -2.50
C HIS A 16 -5.20 0.33 -2.79
N LEU A 17 -4.46 0.82 -1.79
CA LEU A 17 -3.07 1.24 -1.96
C LEU A 17 -2.17 0.10 -2.49
N SER A 18 -2.32 -1.11 -1.94
CA SER A 18 -1.52 -2.26 -2.38
C SER A 18 -1.81 -2.67 -3.83
N ARG A 19 -3.05 -2.44 -4.29
CA ARG A 19 -3.51 -2.81 -5.64
C ARG A 19 -3.13 -1.82 -6.74
N ILE A 20 -2.71 -0.59 -6.38
CA ILE A 20 -2.30 0.44 -7.36
C ILE A 20 -1.19 -0.08 -8.28
N MET A 21 -0.31 -0.93 -7.74
CA MET A 21 0.86 -1.45 -8.44
C MET A 21 0.76 -2.96 -8.72
N ASP A 22 -0.45 -3.50 -8.86
CA ASP A 22 -0.65 -4.93 -9.19
C ASP A 22 -0.19 -5.24 -10.62
N ASP A 23 -0.50 -4.35 -11.57
CA ASP A 23 -0.02 -4.47 -12.95
C ASP A 23 1.34 -3.79 -13.09
N MET A 24 2.39 -4.61 -13.04
CA MET A 24 3.77 -4.19 -13.23
C MET A 24 4.31 -4.55 -14.62
N SER A 25 3.47 -5.05 -15.52
CA SER A 25 3.89 -5.65 -16.80
C SER A 25 4.69 -4.67 -17.67
N ALA A 26 4.29 -3.40 -17.73
CA ALA A 26 5.01 -2.35 -18.45
C ALA A 26 6.42 -2.11 -17.89
N PHE A 27 6.59 -2.16 -16.57
CA PHE A 27 7.89 -1.98 -15.92
C PHE A 27 8.76 -3.23 -16.06
N THR A 28 8.18 -4.42 -16.08
CA THR A 28 8.88 -5.67 -16.42
C THR A 28 9.34 -5.65 -17.88
N ALA A 29 8.52 -5.17 -18.82
CA ALA A 29 8.91 -5.00 -20.21
C ALA A 29 10.07 -4.00 -20.35
N LEU A 30 10.05 -2.93 -19.56
CA LEU A 30 11.17 -2.00 -19.46
C LEU A 30 12.42 -2.63 -18.84
N GLN A 31 12.38 -3.78 -18.17
CA GLN A 31 13.61 -4.45 -17.70
C GLN A 31 14.27 -5.33 -18.76
N ALA A 32 13.53 -5.72 -19.80
CA ALA A 32 14.02 -6.63 -20.83
C ALA A 32 15.28 -6.10 -21.53
N ALA A 33 16.07 -7.02 -22.08
CA ALA A 33 17.22 -6.68 -22.90
C ALA A 33 16.73 -5.95 -24.17
N TRP A 34 17.31 -4.78 -24.45
CA TRP A 34 17.02 -4.01 -25.65
C TRP A 34 18.07 -4.29 -26.73
N PRO A 35 17.67 -4.29 -28.01
CA PRO A 35 18.61 -4.47 -29.10
C PRO A 35 19.60 -3.30 -29.16
N LYS A 36 20.87 -3.61 -29.47
CA LYS A 36 21.93 -2.61 -29.68
C LYS A 36 21.53 -1.64 -30.79
N ILE A 37 21.78 -0.36 -30.58
CA ILE A 37 21.35 0.71 -31.51
C ILE A 37 22.37 0.89 -32.65
N GLY A 38 23.58 0.34 -32.50
CA GLY A 38 24.62 0.33 -33.52
C GLY A 38 26.02 0.45 -32.94
N ASN A 39 27.02 0.53 -33.82
CA ASN A 39 28.45 0.56 -33.43
C ASN A 39 29.10 1.95 -33.53
N PHE A 40 28.33 3.01 -33.79
CA PHE A 40 28.84 4.39 -33.83
C PHE A 40 28.75 5.02 -32.45
N ASP A 41 29.71 5.88 -32.09
CA ASP A 41 29.81 6.49 -30.76
C ASP A 41 28.51 7.17 -30.30
N GLN A 42 27.81 7.86 -31.19
CA GLN A 42 26.54 8.51 -30.88
C GLN A 42 25.44 7.50 -30.55
N ALA A 43 25.41 6.34 -31.24
CA ALA A 43 24.45 5.29 -30.97
C ALA A 43 24.70 4.63 -29.61
N GLN A 44 25.98 4.38 -29.26
CA GLN A 44 26.36 3.83 -27.97
C GLN A 44 26.08 4.82 -26.82
N HIS A 45 26.33 6.11 -27.03
CA HIS A 45 25.98 7.14 -26.04
C HIS A 45 24.46 7.18 -25.80
N LEU A 46 23.67 7.16 -26.88
CA LEU A 46 22.21 7.14 -26.78
C LEU A 46 21.70 5.87 -26.08
N GLU A 47 22.29 4.70 -26.38
CA GLU A 47 21.99 3.43 -25.71
C GLU A 47 22.22 3.55 -24.20
N GLY A 48 23.38 4.10 -23.78
CA GLY A 48 23.67 4.35 -22.37
C GLY A 48 22.68 5.30 -21.69
N VAL A 49 22.28 6.39 -22.34
CA VAL A 49 21.29 7.34 -21.80
C VAL A 49 19.91 6.68 -21.65
N VAL A 50 19.50 5.88 -22.64
CA VAL A 50 18.22 5.16 -22.59
C VAL A 50 18.23 4.11 -21.48
N ASP A 51 19.30 3.33 -21.37
CA ASP A 51 19.45 2.31 -20.32
C ASP A 51 19.49 2.91 -18.92
N ASP A 52 20.14 4.04 -18.74
CA ASP A 52 20.19 4.72 -17.44
C ASP A 52 18.80 5.21 -17.02
N ARG A 53 18.08 5.87 -17.93
CA ARG A 53 16.71 6.33 -17.69
C ARG A 53 15.76 5.18 -17.40
N ARG A 54 15.88 4.08 -18.15
CA ARG A 54 15.09 2.86 -17.98
C ARG A 54 15.29 2.27 -16.59
N ARG A 55 16.55 2.11 -16.15
CA ARG A 55 16.88 1.66 -14.79
C ARG A 55 16.34 2.61 -13.73
N GLY A 56 16.44 3.92 -13.95
CA GLY A 56 15.88 4.94 -13.05
C GLY A 56 14.36 4.78 -12.87
N VAL A 57 13.60 4.68 -13.98
CA VAL A 57 12.15 4.49 -13.95
C VAL A 57 11.78 3.20 -13.22
N VAL A 58 12.41 2.08 -13.58
CA VAL A 58 12.16 0.79 -12.94
C VAL A 58 12.46 0.84 -11.43
N GLY A 59 13.57 1.48 -11.04
CA GLY A 59 13.95 1.63 -9.63
C GLY A 59 12.94 2.46 -8.84
N HIS A 60 12.49 3.59 -9.38
CA HIS A 60 11.48 4.43 -8.74
C HIS A 60 10.15 3.72 -8.54
N VAL A 61 9.72 2.94 -9.54
CA VAL A 61 8.47 2.19 -9.48
C VAL A 61 8.59 1.06 -8.45
N GLY A 62 9.74 0.38 -8.38
CA GLY A 62 10.01 -0.60 -7.33
C GLY A 62 9.91 0.01 -5.93
N GLN A 63 10.52 1.18 -5.72
CA GLN A 63 10.43 1.89 -4.44
C GLN A 63 8.99 2.33 -4.13
N LEU A 64 8.25 2.82 -5.12
CA LEU A 64 6.85 3.21 -4.95
C LEU A 64 6.00 2.03 -4.49
N LYS A 65 6.18 0.86 -5.10
CA LYS A 65 5.47 -0.36 -4.69
C LYS A 65 5.76 -0.72 -3.23
N VAL A 66 7.02 -0.70 -2.82
CA VAL A 66 7.41 -0.97 -1.42
C VAL A 66 6.72 0.00 -0.47
N SER A 67 6.76 1.30 -0.76
CA SER A 67 6.10 2.32 0.08
C SER A 67 4.58 2.12 0.18
N LEU A 68 3.92 1.73 -0.91
CA LEU A 68 2.48 1.44 -0.93
C LEU A 68 2.14 0.20 -0.08
N ASP A 69 2.95 -0.86 -0.19
CA ASP A 69 2.79 -2.08 0.60
C ASP A 69 3.05 -1.82 2.10
N GLU A 70 4.02 -0.97 2.45
CA GLU A 70 4.27 -0.53 3.83
C GLU A 70 3.10 0.30 4.39
N MET A 71 2.54 1.23 3.60
CA MET A 71 1.37 2.01 4.01
C MET A 71 0.16 1.11 4.23
N GLN A 72 -0.07 0.10 3.38
CA GLN A 72 -1.12 -0.90 3.59
C GLN A 72 -0.95 -1.58 4.96
N GLN A 73 0.27 -2.05 5.28
CA GLN A 73 0.54 -2.75 6.54
C GLN A 73 0.30 -1.84 7.75
N ILE A 74 0.76 -0.59 7.70
CA ILE A 74 0.56 0.39 8.77
C ILE A 74 -0.93 0.69 8.98
N LEU A 75 -1.66 0.98 7.91
CA LEU A 75 -3.10 1.28 8.00
C LEU A 75 -3.89 0.08 8.53
N THR A 76 -3.57 -1.12 8.07
CA THR A 76 -4.17 -2.36 8.58
C THR A 76 -3.89 -2.55 10.07
N ARG A 77 -2.66 -2.29 10.51
CA ARG A 77 -2.28 -2.38 11.92
C ARG A 77 -3.01 -1.35 12.79
N ILE A 78 -3.17 -0.12 12.30
CA ILE A 78 -3.95 0.92 12.99
C ILE A 78 -5.40 0.49 13.13
N ALA A 79 -6.02 0.04 12.03
CA ALA A 79 -7.39 -0.45 11.99
C ALA A 79 -7.64 -1.57 13.02
N THR A 80 -6.82 -2.62 13.00
CA THR A 80 -6.92 -3.75 13.94
C THR A 80 -6.66 -3.32 15.38
N GLY A 81 -5.74 -2.38 15.60
CA GLY A 81 -5.46 -1.82 16.92
C GLY A 81 -6.66 -1.10 17.52
N PHE A 82 -7.38 -0.32 16.72
CA PHE A 82 -8.61 0.36 17.15
C PHE A 82 -9.76 -0.62 17.43
N GLU A 83 -9.96 -1.64 16.59
CA GLU A 83 -10.95 -2.69 16.86
C GLU A 83 -10.69 -3.43 18.17
N THR A 84 -9.43 -3.79 18.39
CA THR A 84 -9.02 -4.48 19.61
C THR A 84 -9.27 -3.60 20.83
N LEU A 85 -8.95 -2.31 20.76
CA LEU A 85 -9.20 -1.36 21.83
C LEU A 85 -10.70 -1.19 22.10
N ASP A 86 -11.53 -1.07 21.06
CA ASP A 86 -12.99 -0.94 21.20
C ASP A 86 -13.61 -2.19 21.83
N GLN A 87 -13.18 -3.38 21.40
CA GLN A 87 -13.61 -4.66 21.97
C GLN A 87 -13.21 -4.82 23.43
N ASN A 88 -11.96 -4.46 23.78
CA ASN A 88 -11.50 -4.50 25.16
C ASN A 88 -12.29 -3.53 26.04
N ASN A 89 -12.50 -2.30 25.57
CA ASN A 89 -13.31 -1.31 26.30
C ASN A 89 -14.75 -1.80 26.49
N ALA A 90 -15.37 -2.42 25.48
CA ALA A 90 -16.72 -2.97 25.59
C ALA A 90 -16.80 -4.06 26.67
N ARG A 91 -15.81 -4.98 26.72
CA ARG A 91 -15.72 -6.02 27.75
C ARG A 91 -15.57 -5.45 29.16
N GLU A 92 -14.70 -4.47 29.35
CA GLU A 92 -14.50 -3.81 30.64
C GLU A 92 -15.77 -3.08 31.11
N ILE A 93 -16.50 -2.45 30.18
CA ILE A 93 -17.79 -1.80 30.49
C ILE A 93 -18.85 -2.83 30.87
N GLU A 94 -18.97 -3.94 30.14
CA GLU A 94 -19.90 -5.03 30.47
C GLU A 94 -19.60 -5.64 31.85
N ALA A 95 -18.33 -5.78 32.21
CA ALA A 95 -17.91 -6.27 33.52
C ALA A 95 -18.22 -5.27 34.65
N ALA A 96 -18.01 -3.97 34.42
CA ALA A 96 -18.27 -2.93 35.41
C ALA A 96 -19.77 -2.61 35.59
N VAL A 97 -20.57 -2.79 34.53
CA VAL A 97 -22.02 -2.52 34.54
C VAL A 97 -22.78 -3.70 33.93
N PRO A 98 -22.99 -4.78 34.71
CA PRO A 98 -23.83 -5.88 34.27
C PRO A 98 -25.24 -5.31 33.99
N ASN A 99 -25.74 -5.47 32.76
CA ASN A 99 -27.03 -4.98 32.21
C ASN A 99 -27.00 -3.72 31.30
N VAL A 100 -25.85 -3.22 30.85
CA VAL A 100 -25.85 -2.25 29.72
C VAL A 100 -25.98 -3.04 28.40
N PRO A 101 -27.06 -2.84 27.61
CA PRO A 101 -27.18 -3.52 26.32
C PRO A 101 -26.12 -2.98 25.34
N GLY A 102 -25.16 -3.84 25.00
CA GLY A 102 -24.19 -3.61 23.94
C GLY A 102 -24.90 -3.33 22.60
N ARG A 103 -24.63 -2.15 22.04
CA ARG A 103 -24.88 -1.69 20.66
C ARG A 103 -26.01 -2.44 19.92
N ARG A 104 -27.22 -1.86 19.91
CA ARG A 104 -28.32 -2.27 19.03
C ARG A 104 -27.81 -2.37 17.59
N THR A 105 -27.87 -3.57 17.02
CA THR A 105 -27.72 -3.79 15.57
C THR A 105 -28.83 -3.03 14.86
N ALA A 106 -28.46 -2.17 13.92
CA ALA A 106 -29.40 -1.50 13.04
C ALA A 106 -29.97 -2.53 12.06
N VAL A 107 -31.30 -2.55 11.94
CA VAL A 107 -32.08 -3.22 10.89
C VAL A 107 -31.96 -2.40 9.61
#